data_AF-A0A428RAK8-F1
#
_entry.id   AF-A0A428RAK8-F1
#
_cell.length_a   1.000
_cell.length_b   1.000
_cell.length_c   1.000
_cell.angle_alpha   90.00
_cell.angle_beta   90.00
_cell.angle_gamma   90.00
#
_symmetry.space_group_name_H-M   'P 1'
#
loop_
_entity.id
_entity.type
_entity.pdbx_description
1 polymer ?
#
loop_
_entity_poly.entity_id
_entity_poly.type
_entity_poly.pdbx_seq_one_letter_code
_entity_poly.pdbx_strand_id
1 'polypeptide(L)'
;MEYVPTFKTVGEYRVHLCGDNVVSIGISKFVKGKLEVRSMSDDDFAWFSKSQEEQQKKRQELRDFSRYQRTELLAQPNARKAFESLRVGVRIDIGVSEESPEGRFFGLELTRWWNANQMPAFVLPDPYTEASLKYGRALAMELAGRR
;
A
#
# COMPACT_ATOMS: atom_id res chain seq x y z
N MET A 1 8.72 7.08 18.45
CA MET A 1 8.75 6.48 17.11
C MET A 1 10.10 5.80 17.00
N GLU A 2 10.14 4.49 16.82
CA GLU A 2 11.40 3.75 16.68
C GLU A 2 11.98 4.04 15.28
N TYR A 3 13.29 4.28 15.20
CA TYR A 3 13.96 4.49 13.93
C TYR A 3 14.28 3.14 13.29
N VAL A 4 13.68 2.83 12.14
CA VAL A 4 13.97 1.61 11.39
C VAL A 4 14.94 1.95 10.25
N PRO A 5 16.17 1.39 10.25
CA PRO A 5 17.21 1.74 9.27
C PRO A 5 16.80 1.54 7.81
N THR A 6 15.94 0.56 7.54
CA THR A 6 15.43 0.21 6.22
C THR A 6 14.67 1.34 5.52
N PHE A 7 14.17 2.35 6.25
CA PHE A 7 13.58 3.53 5.61
C PHE A 7 14.55 4.29 4.71
N LYS A 8 15.83 4.27 5.04
CA LYS A 8 16.85 4.92 4.22
C LYS A 8 17.29 4.06 3.03
N THR A 9 17.28 2.75 3.18
CA THR A 9 17.85 1.82 2.20
C THR A 9 16.79 1.20 1.29
N VAL A 10 15.68 0.71 1.83
CA VAL A 10 14.53 0.18 1.08
C VAL A 10 13.53 1.28 0.76
N GLY A 11 13.14 2.07 1.77
CA GLY A 11 12.05 3.04 1.66
C GLY A 11 10.72 2.47 2.18
N GLU A 12 9.62 3.01 1.68
CA GLU A 12 8.25 2.66 2.08
C GLU A 12 7.45 2.19 0.86
N TYR A 13 6.77 1.06 0.99
CA TYR A 13 5.77 0.65 0.02
C TYR A 13 4.44 1.35 0.32
N ARG A 14 3.79 1.87 -0.72
CA ARG A 14 2.50 2.57 -0.63
C ARG A 14 1.46 1.78 -1.39
N VAL A 15 0.73 0.92 -0.69
CA VAL A 15 -0.21 -0.01 -1.31
C VAL A 15 -1.61 0.59 -1.30
N HIS A 16 -2.18 0.80 -2.49
CA HIS A 16 -3.53 1.34 -2.65
C HIS A 16 -4.53 0.20 -2.84
N LEU A 17 -5.45 0.07 -1.90
CA LEU A 17 -6.54 -0.91 -1.91
C LEU A 17 -7.87 -0.25 -2.22
N CYS A 18 -8.65 -0.84 -3.11
CA CYS A 18 -10.04 -0.52 -3.38
C CYS A 18 -10.88 -1.78 -3.14
N GLY A 19 -11.63 -1.81 -2.05
CA GLY A 19 -12.11 -3.08 -1.50
C GLY A 19 -10.94 -4.01 -1.17
N ASP A 20 -10.99 -5.25 -1.67
CA ASP A 20 -9.92 -6.25 -1.50
C ASP A 20 -8.89 -6.23 -2.66
N ASN A 21 -9.09 -5.34 -3.64
CA ASN A 21 -8.25 -5.24 -4.82
C ASN A 21 -7.10 -4.26 -4.59
N VAL A 22 -5.88 -4.73 -4.80
CA VAL A 22 -4.69 -3.86 -4.89
C VAL A 22 -4.72 -3.16 -6.25
N VAL A 23 -4.94 -1.86 -6.23
CA VAL A 23 -5.06 -1.01 -7.43
C VAL A 23 -3.70 -0.58 -7.93
N SER A 24 -2.80 -0.24 -7.02
CA SER A 24 -1.43 0.15 -7.35
C SER A 24 -0.52 -0.03 -6.14
N ILE A 25 0.77 -0.14 -6.41
CA ILE A 25 1.83 -0.13 -5.39
C ILE A 25 2.90 0.86 -5.84
N GLY A 26 3.14 1.85 -5.01
CA GLY A 26 4.29 2.75 -5.14
C GLY A 26 5.39 2.39 -4.16
N ILE A 27 6.57 2.90 -4.42
CA ILE A 27 7.66 2.95 -3.45
C ILE A 27 8.10 4.40 -3.29
N SER A 28 8.33 4.81 -2.05
CA SER A 28 8.89 6.12 -1.73
C SER A 28 10.17 5.99 -0.93
N LYS A 29 11.19 6.75 -1.30
CA LYS A 29 12.52 6.70 -0.68
C LYS A 29 13.17 8.08 -0.72
N PHE A 30 13.90 8.43 0.33
CA PHE A 30 14.73 9.63 0.32
C PHE A 30 16.04 9.38 -0.42
N VAL A 31 16.26 10.13 -1.51
CA VAL A 31 17.49 10.10 -2.30
C VAL A 31 18.09 11.51 -2.29
N LYS A 32 19.32 11.63 -1.78
CA LYS A 32 20.04 12.92 -1.65
C LYS A 32 19.19 14.02 -0.98
N GLY A 33 18.43 13.64 0.05
CA GLY A 33 17.57 14.55 0.81
C GLY A 33 16.23 14.91 0.14
N LYS A 34 15.91 14.35 -1.03
CA LYS A 34 14.62 14.53 -1.68
C LYS A 34 13.79 13.26 -1.62
N LEU A 35 12.49 13.39 -1.35
CA LEU A 35 11.57 12.27 -1.42
C LEU A 35 11.32 11.94 -2.90
N GLU A 36 11.75 10.77 -3.32
CA GLU A 36 11.39 10.19 -4.62
C GLU A 36 10.23 9.23 -4.42
N VAL A 37 9.25 9.29 -5.31
CA VAL A 37 8.09 8.39 -5.33
C VAL A 37 7.92 7.88 -6.76
N ARG A 38 7.78 6.56 -6.91
CA ARG A 38 7.56 5.92 -8.20
C ARG A 38 6.71 4.66 -8.07
N SER A 39 6.25 4.14 -9.20
CA SER A 39 5.71 2.78 -9.28
C SER A 39 6.76 1.75 -8.84
N MET A 40 6.29 0.72 -8.14
CA MET A 40 7.13 -0.39 -7.68
C MET A 40 7.48 -1.34 -8.84
N SER A 41 8.72 -1.84 -8.86
CA SER A 41 9.23 -2.91 -9.74
C SER A 41 9.67 -4.14 -8.94
N ASP A 42 10.00 -5.24 -9.62
CA ASP A 42 10.51 -6.45 -8.94
C ASP A 42 11.88 -6.19 -8.26
N ASP A 43 12.70 -5.29 -8.82
CA ASP A 43 13.99 -4.88 -8.24
C ASP A 43 13.85 -4.23 -6.85
N ASP A 44 12.66 -3.73 -6.51
CA ASP A 44 12.39 -3.21 -5.17
C ASP A 44 12.40 -4.29 -4.09
N PHE A 45 12.44 -5.57 -4.46
CA PHE A 45 12.60 -6.70 -3.54
C PHE A 45 14.02 -7.28 -3.56
N ALA A 46 14.99 -6.59 -4.18
CA ALA A 46 16.38 -7.02 -4.23
C ALA A 46 17.10 -7.04 -2.86
N TRP A 47 16.48 -6.44 -1.83
CA TRP A 47 16.88 -6.55 -0.42
C TRP A 47 16.56 -7.91 0.19
N PHE A 48 15.52 -8.59 -0.33
CA PHE A 48 15.06 -9.89 0.16
C PHE A 48 15.78 -11.04 -0.55
N SER A 49 15.86 -10.97 -1.88
CA SER A 49 16.48 -12.01 -2.71
C SER A 49 16.97 -11.47 -4.04
N LYS A 50 17.95 -12.15 -4.65
CA LYS A 50 18.37 -11.92 -6.04
C LYS A 50 17.59 -12.76 -7.05
N SER A 51 16.83 -13.76 -6.59
CA SER A 51 15.98 -14.58 -7.47
C SER A 51 14.68 -13.84 -7.78
N GLN A 52 14.37 -13.70 -9.07
CA GLN A 52 13.13 -13.06 -9.52
C GLN A 52 11.89 -13.81 -9.03
N GLU A 53 11.93 -15.15 -8.96
CA GLU A 53 10.82 -15.96 -8.44
C GLU A 53 10.54 -15.63 -6.96
N GLU A 54 11.58 -15.51 -6.16
CA GLU A 54 11.48 -15.17 -4.74
C GLU A 54 11.01 -13.72 -4.53
N GLN A 55 11.48 -12.79 -5.36
CA GLN A 55 10.99 -11.40 -5.38
C GLN A 55 9.48 -11.35 -5.70
N GLN A 56 9.01 -12.15 -6.65
CA GLN A 56 7.58 -12.24 -6.99
C GLN A 56 6.75 -12.82 -5.84
N LYS A 57 7.26 -13.84 -5.13
CA LYS A 57 6.61 -14.36 -3.91
C LYS A 57 6.54 -13.28 -2.84
N LYS A 58 7.63 -12.53 -2.61
CA LYS A 58 7.66 -11.44 -1.62
C LYS A 58 6.73 -10.29 -1.99
N ARG A 59 6.60 -9.99 -3.28
CA ARG A 59 5.60 -9.05 -3.81
C ARG A 59 4.17 -9.51 -3.54
N GLN A 60 3.90 -10.80 -3.68
CA GLN A 60 2.60 -11.36 -3.35
C GLN A 60 2.32 -11.29 -1.84
N GLU A 61 3.32 -11.60 -1.01
CA GLU A 61 3.24 -11.42 0.45
C GLU A 61 2.89 -9.98 0.83
N LEU A 62 3.50 -8.97 0.19
CA LEU A 62 3.16 -7.55 0.42
C LEU A 62 1.68 -7.27 0.15
N ARG A 63 1.13 -7.82 -0.95
CA ARG A 63 -0.29 -7.66 -1.27
C ARG A 63 -1.18 -8.32 -0.24
N ASP A 64 -0.87 -9.55 0.15
CA ASP A 64 -1.66 -10.31 1.11
C ASP A 64 -1.59 -9.68 2.51
N PHE A 65 -0.42 -9.18 2.91
CA PHE A 65 -0.25 -8.40 4.13
C PHE A 65 -1.11 -7.13 4.13
N SER A 66 -1.16 -6.40 3.01
CA SER A 66 -2.01 -5.19 2.91
C SER A 66 -3.50 -5.51 3.03
N ARG A 67 -3.96 -6.62 2.42
CA ARG A 67 -5.35 -7.09 2.56
C ARG A 67 -5.65 -7.50 3.99
N TYR A 68 -4.75 -8.27 4.61
CA TYR A 68 -4.86 -8.68 6.00
C TYR A 68 -5.02 -7.47 6.93
N GLN A 69 -4.14 -6.47 6.83
CA GLN A 69 -4.23 -5.24 7.62
C GLN A 69 -5.59 -4.55 7.49
N ARG A 70 -6.12 -4.42 6.26
CA ARG A 70 -7.45 -3.85 6.02
C ARG A 70 -8.55 -4.70 6.67
N THR A 71 -8.49 -6.02 6.53
CA THR A 71 -9.47 -6.94 7.13
C THR A 71 -9.51 -6.81 8.64
N GLU A 72 -8.34 -6.81 9.30
CA GLU A 72 -8.24 -6.68 10.75
C GLU A 72 -8.80 -5.33 11.24
N LEU A 73 -8.52 -4.23 10.52
CA LEU A 73 -9.09 -2.92 10.84
C LEU A 73 -10.61 -2.90 10.72
N LEU A 74 -11.16 -3.59 9.72
CA LEU A 74 -12.61 -3.68 9.51
C LEU A 74 -13.30 -4.65 10.49
N ALA A 75 -12.55 -5.58 11.09
CA ALA A 75 -13.03 -6.50 12.12
C ALA A 75 -13.07 -5.88 13.52
N GLN A 76 -12.45 -4.71 13.74
CA GLN A 76 -12.46 -4.07 15.05
C GLN A 76 -13.89 -3.71 15.51
N PRO A 77 -14.20 -3.80 16.82
CA PRO A 77 -15.55 -3.54 17.33
C PRO A 77 -16.11 -2.16 16.94
N ASN A 78 -15.27 -1.14 16.82
CA ASN A 78 -15.65 0.21 16.45
C ASN A 78 -15.54 0.49 14.93
N ALA A 79 -15.25 -0.51 14.10
CA ALA A 79 -14.94 -0.32 12.69
C ALA A 79 -16.06 0.35 11.90
N ARG A 80 -17.33 0.06 12.23
CA ARG A 80 -18.49 0.72 11.61
C ARG A 80 -18.51 2.23 11.80
N LYS A 81 -17.92 2.75 12.87
CA LYS A 81 -17.88 4.19 13.16
C LYS A 81 -16.54 4.83 12.77
N ALA A 82 -15.43 4.12 13.03
CA ALA A 82 -14.09 4.66 12.85
C ALA A 82 -13.49 4.39 11.47
N PHE A 83 -13.87 3.28 10.83
CA PHE A 83 -13.20 2.69 9.67
C PHE A 83 -14.12 2.41 8.49
N GLU A 84 -15.36 2.90 8.49
CA GLU A 84 -16.32 2.66 7.40
C GLU A 84 -15.74 3.01 6.02
N SER A 85 -15.00 4.11 5.93
CA SER A 85 -14.34 4.52 4.69
C SER A 85 -13.35 3.51 4.12
N LEU A 86 -12.73 2.67 4.96
CA LEU A 86 -11.75 1.66 4.53
C LEU A 86 -12.43 0.56 3.72
N ARG A 87 -13.75 0.40 3.87
CA ARG A 87 -14.54 -0.51 3.07
C ARG A 87 -14.44 -0.16 1.59
N VAL A 88 -14.51 1.12 1.25
CA VAL A 88 -14.32 1.65 -0.11
C VAL A 88 -12.86 1.52 -0.54
N GLY A 89 -11.94 2.02 0.27
CA GLY A 89 -10.53 1.92 -0.04
C GLY A 89 -9.62 2.59 1.00
N VAL A 90 -8.34 2.28 0.90
CA VAL A 90 -7.29 2.76 1.79
C VAL A 90 -5.94 2.68 1.10
N ARG A 91 -5.02 3.59 1.41
CA ARG A 91 -3.59 3.44 1.16
C ARG A 91 -2.92 3.03 2.47
N ILE A 92 -2.16 1.95 2.42
CA ILE A 92 -1.37 1.47 3.55
C ILE A 92 0.10 1.69 3.22
N ASP A 93 0.77 2.47 4.05
CA ASP A 93 2.20 2.67 3.96
C ASP A 93 2.89 1.59 4.80
N ILE A 94 3.82 0.88 4.18
CA ILE A 94 4.38 -0.37 4.69
C ILE A 94 5.91 -0.29 4.66
N GLY A 95 6.52 -0.54 5.81
CA GLY A 95 7.97 -0.66 5.97
C GLY A 95 8.44 -2.11 5.98
N VAL A 96 9.76 -2.28 6.04
CA VAL A 96 10.45 -3.59 6.11
C VAL A 96 11.30 -3.62 7.38
N SER A 97 11.26 -4.67 8.17
CA SER A 97 12.02 -4.73 9.44
C SER A 97 13.54 -4.74 9.24
N GLU A 98 14.03 -5.51 8.28
CA GLU A 98 15.46 -5.69 7.99
C GLU A 98 15.69 -6.17 6.55
N GLU A 99 16.89 -5.96 6.02
CA GLU A 99 17.29 -6.39 4.67
C GLU A 99 17.86 -7.81 4.68
N SER A 100 17.00 -8.79 4.94
CA SER A 100 17.36 -10.22 4.89
C SER A 100 16.15 -11.08 4.49
N PRO A 101 16.33 -12.37 4.20
CA PRO A 101 15.23 -13.31 3.98
C PRO A 101 14.24 -13.40 5.16
N GLU A 102 14.67 -13.07 6.38
CA GLU A 102 13.85 -13.05 7.59
C GLU A 102 13.04 -11.75 7.73
N GLY A 103 13.34 -10.73 6.92
CA GLY A 103 12.70 -9.43 6.94
C GLY A 103 11.18 -9.49 6.70
N ARG A 104 10.44 -8.78 7.55
CA ARG A 104 8.98 -8.76 7.57
C ARG A 104 8.42 -7.39 7.23
N PHE A 105 7.22 -7.38 6.68
CA PHE A 105 6.45 -6.16 6.49
C PHE A 105 5.81 -5.70 7.80
N PHE A 106 5.71 -4.38 7.98
CA PHE A 106 4.94 -3.77 9.07
C PHE A 106 4.21 -2.51 8.57
N GLY A 107 3.04 -2.23 9.15
CA GLY A 107 2.26 -1.05 8.81
C GLY A 107 2.81 0.21 9.49
N LEU A 108 2.83 1.32 8.76
CA LEU A 108 3.27 2.63 9.24
C LEU A 108 2.11 3.61 9.37
N GLU A 109 1.40 3.79 8.26
CA GLU A 109 0.36 4.79 8.14
C GLU A 109 -0.81 4.23 7.33
N LEU A 110 -2.01 4.68 7.68
CA LEU A 110 -3.26 4.38 7.00
C LEU A 110 -3.86 5.68 6.48
N THR A 111 -3.88 5.84 5.16
CA THR A 111 -4.49 7.00 4.50
C THR A 111 -5.81 6.60 3.86
N ARG A 112 -6.89 7.30 4.23
CA ARG A 112 -8.23 7.07 3.69
C ARG A 112 -8.29 7.40 2.18
N TRP A 113 -9.12 6.69 1.42
CA TRP A 113 -9.11 6.74 -0.05
C TRP A 113 -9.26 8.14 -0.66
N TRP A 114 -10.04 9.05 -0.07
CA TRP A 114 -10.19 10.41 -0.58
C TRP A 114 -8.94 11.29 -0.43
N ASN A 115 -8.03 10.92 0.49
CA ASN A 115 -6.71 11.54 0.63
C ASN A 115 -5.62 10.71 -0.06
N ALA A 116 -5.89 9.44 -0.38
CA ALA A 116 -4.95 8.57 -1.08
C ALA A 116 -4.67 9.03 -2.51
N ASN A 117 -5.60 9.80 -3.10
CA ASN A 117 -5.46 10.38 -4.44
C ASN A 117 -4.57 11.63 -4.50
N GLN A 118 -3.85 12.00 -3.43
CA GLN A 118 -2.94 13.15 -3.46
C GLN A 118 -1.58 12.84 -4.11
N MET A 119 -1.26 11.57 -4.39
CA MET A 119 -0.01 11.16 -5.05
C MET A 119 -0.11 10.45 -6.42
N PRO A 120 -1.21 10.50 -7.19
CA PRO A 120 -1.43 9.64 -8.34
C PRO A 120 -0.44 9.93 -9.48
N ALA A 121 0.01 11.17 -9.64
CA ALA A 121 1.00 11.54 -10.66
C ALA A 121 2.34 10.78 -10.55
N PHE A 122 2.68 10.28 -9.35
CA PHE A 122 3.95 9.60 -9.09
C PHE A 122 3.85 8.08 -9.08
N VAL A 123 2.64 7.52 -8.90
CA VAL A 123 2.45 6.08 -8.62
C VAL A 123 1.49 5.41 -9.61
N LEU A 124 0.65 6.18 -10.29
CA LEU A 124 -0.34 5.64 -11.23
C LEU A 124 0.11 5.89 -12.67
N PRO A 125 -0.29 5.01 -13.61
CA PRO A 125 -0.16 5.30 -15.02
C PRO A 125 -1.04 6.52 -15.40
N ASP A 126 -0.58 7.30 -16.37
CA ASP A 126 -1.39 8.30 -17.06
C ASP A 126 -2.69 7.63 -17.57
N PRO A 127 -3.89 8.23 -17.42
CA PRO A 127 -4.16 9.64 -17.10
C PRO A 127 -4.35 9.95 -15.60
N TYR A 128 -3.80 9.15 -14.68
CA TYR A 128 -3.84 9.36 -13.22
C TYR A 128 -5.25 9.36 -12.59
N THR A 129 -6.30 9.15 -13.37
CA THR A 129 -7.69 9.10 -12.91
C THR A 129 -8.15 7.69 -12.52
N GLU A 130 -7.36 6.66 -12.83
CA GLU A 130 -7.76 5.26 -12.68
C GLU A 130 -8.12 4.90 -11.23
N ALA A 131 -7.30 5.31 -10.25
CA ALA A 131 -7.60 5.06 -8.83
C ALA A 131 -8.85 5.82 -8.39
N SER A 132 -8.99 7.09 -8.78
CA SER A 132 -10.17 7.91 -8.48
C SER A 132 -11.45 7.28 -9.03
N LEU A 133 -11.41 6.76 -10.26
CA LEU A 133 -12.53 6.05 -10.88
C LEU A 133 -12.87 4.75 -10.14
N LYS A 134 -11.86 3.96 -9.78
CA LYS A 134 -12.05 2.72 -9.00
C LYS A 134 -12.67 3.02 -7.63
N TYR A 135 -12.17 4.02 -6.91
CA TYR A 135 -12.74 4.45 -5.64
C TYR A 135 -14.16 4.99 -5.77
N GLY A 136 -14.42 5.83 -6.77
CA GLY A 136 -15.76 6.38 -7.01
C GLY A 136 -16.78 5.27 -7.29
N ARG A 137 -16.43 4.28 -8.11
CA ARG A 137 -17.28 3.10 -8.37
C ARG A 137 -17.51 2.27 -7.11
N ALA A 138 -16.46 2.01 -6.34
CA ALA A 138 -16.57 1.24 -5.10
C ALA A 138 -17.42 1.96 -4.04
N LEU A 139 -17.33 3.28 -3.94
CA LEU A 139 -18.19 4.08 -3.06
C LEU A 139 -19.65 3.96 -3.49
N ALA A 140 -19.94 4.12 -4.78
CA ALA A 140 -21.29 4.01 -5.30
C ALA A 140 -21.91 2.63 -5.03
N MET A 141 -21.13 1.56 -5.21
CA MET A 141 -21.56 0.19 -4.88
C MET A 141 -21.81 0.00 -3.38
N GLU A 142 -20.94 0.55 -2.53
CA GLU A 142 -21.11 0.47 -1.07
C GLU A 142 -22.38 1.18 -0.60
N LEU A 143 -22.63 2.39 -1.10
CA LEU A 143 -23.83 3.16 -0.77
C LEU A 143 -25.12 2.47 -1.27
N ALA A 144 -25.04 1.72 -2.36
CA ALA A 144 -26.15 0.95 -2.90
C ALA A 144 -26.37 -0.41 -2.19
N GLY A 145 -25.46 -0.82 -1.27
CA GLY A 145 -25.50 -2.13 -0.63
C GLY A 145 -25.23 -3.30 -1.57
N ARG A 146 -24.53 -3.06 -2.69
CA ARG A 146 -24.30 -4.04 -3.78
C ARG A 146 -22.84 -4.49 -3.85
N ARG A 147 -22.37 -5.16 -2.80
CA ARG A 147 -21.04 -5.79 -2.78
C ARG A 147 -21.09 -7.26 -3.18
#